data_AF-A0A7Y8K8V9-F1
#
_entry.id   AF-A0A7Y8K8V9-F1
#
_cell.length_a   1.000
_cell.length_b   1.000
_cell.length_c   1.000
_cell.angle_alpha   90.00
_cell.angle_beta   90.00
_cell.angle_gamma   90.00
#
_symmetry.space_group_name_H-M   'P 1'
#
loop_
_entity.id
_entity.type
_entity.pdbx_description
1 polymer ?
#
loop_
_entity_poly.entity_id
_entity_poly.type
_entity_poly.pdbx_seq_one_letter_code
_entity_poly.pdbx_strand_id
1 'polypeptide(L)'
;LKANDRVALLALSSDRYLECMLAVHWAGGVVCPLNNRWSTSEISFSLQDCEPSLLILDDPFLPLLEEIALLLPLQNIIHVGETVTPPGVLVFRQLVEDGQSI
;
A
#
# COMPACT_ATOMS: atom_id res chain seq x y z
N LEU A 1 5.66 9.37 7.28
CA LEU A 1 6.80 8.50 6.94
C LEU A 1 8.07 9.08 7.55
N LYS A 2 8.91 8.23 8.15
CA LYS A 2 10.28 8.56 8.53
C LYS A 2 11.20 8.30 7.33
N ALA A 3 12.38 8.91 7.36
CA ALA A 3 13.38 8.67 6.33
C ALA A 3 13.71 7.17 6.25
N ASN A 4 13.69 6.62 5.02
CA ASN A 4 13.89 5.20 4.70
C ASN A 4 12.75 4.24 5.08
N ASP A 5 11.58 4.76 5.48
CA ASP A 5 10.41 3.92 5.64
C ASP A 5 10.03 3.29 4.29
N ARG A 6 9.90 1.96 4.27
CA ARG A 6 9.51 1.20 3.08
C ARG A 6 8.00 1.23 2.95
N VAL A 7 7.54 1.53 1.74
CA VAL A 7 6.13 1.57 1.37
C VAL A 7 5.90 0.55 0.28
N ALA A 8 5.18 -0.53 0.60
CA ALA A 8 4.78 -1.50 -0.39
C ALA A 8 3.66 -0.94 -1.26
N LEU A 9 3.77 -1.11 -2.58
CA LEU A 9 2.78 -0.65 -3.55
C LEU A 9 2.29 -1.81 -4.41
N LEU A 10 1.05 -2.24 -4.20
CA LEU A 10 0.38 -3.31 -4.94
C LEU A 10 -0.86 -2.76 -5.67
N ALA A 11 -0.65 -2.26 -6.88
CA ALA A 11 -1.70 -1.64 -7.67
C ALA A 11 -1.57 -1.99 -9.17
N LEU A 12 -2.64 -1.74 -9.92
CA LEU A 12 -2.60 -1.87 -11.38
C LEU A 12 -1.80 -0.73 -12.01
N SER A 13 -1.24 -0.97 -13.20
CA SER A 13 -0.60 0.08 -13.99
C SER A 13 -1.63 1.16 -14.34
N SER A 14 -1.50 2.31 -13.67
CA SER A 14 -2.45 3.43 -13.71
C SER A 14 -1.72 4.75 -13.44
N ASP A 15 -2.41 5.86 -13.67
CA ASP A 15 -2.01 7.18 -13.21
C ASP A 15 -1.87 7.22 -11.67
N ARG A 16 -2.82 6.62 -10.94
CA ARG A 16 -2.76 6.49 -9.47
C ARG A 16 -1.51 5.75 -8.99
N TYR A 17 -1.05 4.73 -9.73
CA TYR A 17 0.20 4.05 -9.42
C TYR A 17 1.39 5.02 -9.46
N LEU A 18 1.49 5.83 -10.52
CA LEU A 18 2.54 6.84 -10.66
C LEU A 18 2.43 7.91 -9.57
N GLU A 19 1.21 8.38 -9.28
CA GLU A 19 0.94 9.34 -8.22
C GLU A 19 1.41 8.83 -6.86
N CYS A 20 1.05 7.59 -6.51
CA CYS A 20 1.48 6.96 -5.26
C CYS A 20 3.00 6.83 -5.17
N MET A 21 3.66 6.40 -6.26
CA MET A 21 5.11 6.35 -6.29
C MET A 21 5.70 7.74 -6.01
N LEU A 22 5.25 8.78 -6.70
CA LEU A 22 5.77 10.14 -6.50
C LEU A 22 5.48 10.66 -5.09
N ALA A 23 4.29 10.43 -4.56
CA ALA A 23 3.89 10.84 -3.22
C ALA A 23 4.80 10.21 -2.14
N VAL A 24 5.11 8.91 -2.26
CA VAL A 24 6.04 8.23 -1.34
C VAL A 24 7.44 8.83 -1.41
N HIS A 25 7.96 9.07 -2.61
CA HIS A 25 9.29 9.69 -2.78
C HIS A 25 9.33 11.10 -2.19
N TRP A 26 8.29 11.91 -2.40
CA TRP A 26 8.18 13.25 -1.82
C TRP A 26 8.06 13.23 -0.30
N ALA A 27 7.42 12.22 0.27
CA ALA A 27 7.34 12.01 1.71
C ALA A 27 8.62 11.42 2.33
N GLY A 28 9.68 11.19 1.54
CA GLY A 28 10.97 10.66 2.01
C GLY A 28 10.98 9.15 2.27
N GLY A 29 9.97 8.44 1.78
CA GLY A 29 9.88 6.98 1.83
C GLY A 29 10.57 6.30 0.65
N VAL A 30 10.73 4.98 0.76
CA VAL A 30 11.26 4.11 -0.28
C VAL A 30 10.13 3.25 -0.83
N VAL A 31 9.86 3.34 -2.13
CA VAL A 31 8.83 2.52 -2.77
C VAL A 31 9.34 1.09 -2.96
N CYS A 32 8.56 0.12 -2.50
CA CYS A 32 8.71 -1.31 -2.75
C CYS A 32 7.58 -1.79 -3.68
N PRO A 33 7.74 -1.65 -5.01
CA PRO A 33 6.68 -2.03 -5.94
C PRO A 33 6.53 -3.55 -5.97
N LEU A 34 5.30 -4.03 -5.78
CA LEU A 34 4.98 -5.45 -5.86
C LEU A 34 4.49 -5.80 -7.27
N ASN A 35 4.86 -6.99 -7.74
CA ASN A 35 4.38 -7.49 -9.01
C ASN A 35 2.95 -8.03 -8.84
N ASN A 36 1.98 -7.36 -9.46
CA ASN A 36 0.58 -7.77 -9.40
C ASN A 36 0.24 -9.09 -10.11
N ARG A 37 1.20 -9.70 -10.81
CA ARG A 37 1.05 -11.03 -11.45
C ARG A 37 1.46 -12.19 -10.55
N TRP A 38 2.03 -11.90 -9.37
CA TRP A 38 2.43 -12.90 -8.42
C TRP A 38 1.25 -13.55 -7.73
N SER A 39 1.42 -14.81 -7.34
CA SER A 39 0.48 -15.49 -6.46
C SER A 39 0.42 -14.81 -5.09
N THR A 40 -0.66 -15.04 -4.36
CA THR A 40 -0.80 -14.52 -2.99
C THR A 40 0.38 -14.93 -2.11
N SER A 41 0.86 -16.18 -2.20
CA SER A 41 2.02 -16.65 -1.44
C SER A 41 3.30 -15.89 -1.75
N GLU A 42 3.54 -15.54 -3.01
CA GLU A 42 4.71 -14.76 -3.43
C GLU A 42 4.61 -13.30 -2.97
N ILE A 43 3.43 -12.69 -3.06
CA ILE A 43 3.16 -11.35 -2.53
C ILE A 43 3.40 -11.32 -1.02
N SER A 44 2.80 -12.27 -0.30
CA SER A 44 2.95 -12.44 1.15
C SER A 44 4.41 -12.63 1.56
N PHE A 45 5.15 -13.48 0.85
CA PHE A 45 6.59 -13.67 1.07
C PHE A 45 7.36 -12.36 0.86
N SER A 46 7.09 -11.64 -0.24
CA SER A 46 7.76 -10.37 -0.52
C SER A 46 7.45 -9.31 0.53
N LEU A 47 6.23 -9.26 1.05
CA LEU A 47 5.86 -8.33 2.11
C LEU A 47 6.59 -8.66 3.42
N GLN A 48 6.77 -9.95 3.72
CA GLN A 48 7.53 -10.37 4.91
C GLN A 48 9.01 -10.04 4.77
N ASP A 49 9.59 -10.24 3.58
CA ASP A 49 11.00 -9.94 3.31
C ASP A 49 11.28 -8.43 3.34
N CYS A 50 10.38 -7.62 2.76
CA CYS A 50 10.58 -6.18 2.70
C CYS A 50 10.07 -5.43 3.94
N GLU A 51 9.38 -6.06 4.88
CA GLU A 51 8.87 -5.48 6.13
C GLU A 51 8.43 -4.00 5.99
N PRO A 52 7.40 -3.71 5.19
CA PRO A 52 7.01 -2.34 4.92
C PRO A 52 6.30 -1.73 6.13
N SER A 53 6.47 -0.42 6.32
CA SER A 53 5.76 0.36 7.34
C SER A 53 4.34 0.77 6.91
N LEU A 54 4.08 0.71 5.61
CA LEU A 54 2.86 1.14 4.94
C LEU A 54 2.61 0.27 3.72
N LEU A 55 1.38 -0.18 3.52
CA LEU A 55 0.93 -0.85 2.31
C LEU A 55 -0.09 0.03 1.57
N ILE A 56 0.17 0.30 0.30
CA ILE A 56 -0.77 0.93 -0.62
C ILE A 56 -1.29 -0.14 -1.57
N LEU A 57 -2.61 -0.28 -1.68
CA LEU A 57 -3.23 -1.27 -2.56
C LEU A 57 -4.48 -0.78 -3.30
N ASP A 58 -4.74 -1.39 -4.44
CA ASP A 58 -5.86 -1.08 -5.35
C ASP A 58 -7.02 -2.08 -5.22
N ASP A 59 -8.18 -1.76 -5.79
CA ASP A 59 -9.44 -2.52 -5.67
C ASP A 59 -9.28 -4.06 -5.83
N PRO A 60 -8.55 -4.58 -6.83
CA PRO A 60 -8.46 -6.03 -7.05
C PRO A 60 -7.74 -6.78 -5.93
N PHE A 61 -7.00 -6.08 -5.08
CA PHE A 61 -6.13 -6.66 -4.05
C PHE A 61 -6.73 -6.57 -2.66
N LEU A 62 -7.89 -5.93 -2.49
CA LEU A 62 -8.61 -5.91 -1.22
C LEU A 62 -8.85 -7.31 -0.61
N PRO A 63 -9.19 -8.35 -1.37
CA PRO A 63 -9.38 -9.70 -0.82
C PRO A 63 -8.12 -10.29 -0.17
N LEU A 64 -6.93 -9.77 -0.50
CA LEU A 64 -5.66 -10.25 0.06
C LEU A 64 -5.40 -9.71 1.48
N LEU A 65 -6.15 -8.69 1.92
CA LEU A 65 -5.92 -8.04 3.20
C LEU A 65 -6.07 -8.97 4.39
N GLU A 66 -7.02 -9.90 4.35
CA GLU A 66 -7.21 -10.87 5.43
C GLU A 66 -5.97 -11.77 5.59
N GLU A 67 -5.42 -12.26 4.48
CA GLU A 67 -4.22 -13.11 4.51
C GLU A 67 -2.98 -12.31 4.92
N ILE A 68 -2.81 -11.10 4.40
CA ILE A 68 -1.69 -10.23 4.76
C ILE A 68 -1.71 -9.88 6.25
N ALA A 69 -2.89 -9.57 6.82
CA ALA A 69 -3.04 -9.20 8.23
C ALA A 69 -2.71 -10.35 9.19
N LEU A 70 -2.87 -11.60 8.77
CA LEU A 70 -2.46 -12.78 9.55
C LEU A 70 -0.93 -12.96 9.58
N LEU A 71 -0.24 -12.50 8.53
CA LEU A 71 1.18 -12.71 8.34
C LEU A 71 2.02 -11.55 8.87
N LEU A 72 1.51 -10.32 8.75
CA LEU A 72 2.21 -9.10 9.10
C LEU A 72 1.27 -8.14 9.82
N PRO A 73 1.63 -7.65 11.03
CA PRO A 73 0.84 -6.64 11.73
C PRO A 73 1.11 -5.25 11.13
N LEU A 74 0.67 -5.04 9.88
CA LEU A 74 0.74 -3.74 9.23
C LEU A 74 -0.23 -2.77 9.90
N GLN A 75 0.31 -1.67 10.41
CA GLN A 75 -0.49 -0.65 11.10
C GLN A 75 -1.15 0.33 10.13
N ASN A 76 -0.52 0.53 8.97
CA ASN A 76 -0.96 1.52 8.01
C ASN A 76 -1.21 0.85 6.66
N ILE A 77 -2.46 0.91 6.21
CA ILE A 77 -2.89 0.41 4.92
C ILE A 77 -3.68 1.53 4.24
N ILE A 78 -3.34 1.84 2.99
CA ILE A 78 -4.02 2.84 2.17
C ILE A 78 -4.66 2.14 0.99
N HIS A 79 -5.95 2.35 0.82
CA HIS A 79 -6.70 1.95 -0.36
C HIS A 79 -6.75 3.10 -1.38
N VAL A 80 -6.32 2.84 -2.61
CA VAL A 80 -6.26 3.82 -3.72
C VAL A 80 -7.32 3.56 -4.81
N GLY A 81 -8.18 2.57 -4.62
CA GLY A 81 -9.22 2.22 -5.58
C GLY A 81 -10.50 3.05 -5.44
N GLU A 82 -11.49 2.73 -6.27
CA GLU A 82 -12.80 3.41 -6.30
C GLU A 82 -13.89 2.61 -5.57
N THR A 83 -13.61 1.37 -5.17
CA THR A 83 -14.55 0.54 -4.43
C THR A 83 -14.62 0.92 -2.95
N VAL A 84 -15.57 0.30 -2.24
CA VAL A 84 -15.77 0.55 -0.81
C VAL A 84 -14.55 0.07 -0.03
N THR A 85 -13.88 1.01 0.62
CA THR A 85 -12.75 0.73 1.51
C THR A 85 -13.23 -0.02 2.77
N PRO A 86 -12.62 -1.17 3.11
CA PRO A 86 -12.94 -1.90 4.33
C PRO A 86 -12.64 -1.08 5.61
N PRO A 87 -13.34 -1.35 6.72
CA PRO A 87 -13.04 -0.72 8.00
C PRO A 87 -11.58 -0.94 8.42
N GLY A 88 -10.92 0.11 8.92
CA GLY A 88 -9.52 0.05 9.37
C GLY A 88 -8.47 0.31 8.28
N VAL A 89 -8.90 0.56 7.04
CA VAL A 89 -8.02 0.95 5.92
C VAL A 89 -8.22 2.44 5.61
N LEU A 90 -7.13 3.17 5.43
CA LEU A 90 -7.16 4.60 5.09
C LEU A 90 -7.52 4.80 3.62
N VAL A 91 -8.24 5.87 3.30
CA VAL A 91 -8.60 6.23 1.92
C VAL A 91 -7.60 7.23 1.38
N PHE A 92 -6.94 6.92 0.26
CA PHE A 92 -5.91 7.78 -0.32
C PHE A 92 -6.39 9.21 -0.61
N ARG A 93 -7.55 9.34 -1.29
CA ARG A 93 -8.11 10.65 -1.66
C ARG A 93 -8.31 11.55 -0.45
N GLN A 94 -8.79 10.98 0.65
CA GLN A 94 -9.03 11.72 1.89
C GLN A 94 -7.72 12.19 2.54
N LEU A 95 -6.67 11.37 2.51
CA LEU A 95 -5.35 11.77 3.01
C LEU A 95 -4.75 12.95 2.23
N VAL A 96 -4.95 12.98 0.91
CA VAL A 96 -4.51 14.07 0.04
C VAL A 96 -5.30 15.36 0.33
N GLU A 97 -6.62 15.25 0.49
CA GLU A 97 -7.51 16.39 0.77
C GLU A 97 -7.26 16.99 2.16
N ASP A 98 -7.05 16.15 3.17
CA ASP A 98 -6.89 16.58 4.56
C ASP A 98 -5.46 17.05 4.89
N GLY A 99 -4.49 16.84 4.00
CA GLY A 99 -3.08 17.19 4.21
C GLY A 99 -2.46 16.50 5.44
N GLN A 100 -2.99 15.33 5.83
CA GLN A 100 -2.59 14.65 7.06
C GLN A 100 -1.24 13.96 6.92
N SER A 101 -0.40 14.16 7.94
CA SER A 101 0.86 13.42 8.07
C SER A 101 0.58 12.06 8.72
N ILE A 102 0.99 11.01 8.03
CA ILE A 102 0.93 9.60 8.48
C ILE A 102 2.28 9.19 9.09
#